data_AF-A0A7L2GYY9-F1
#
_entry.id   AF-A0A7L2GYY9-F1
#
_cell.length_a   1.000
_cell.length_b   1.000
_cell.length_c   1.000
_cell.angle_alpha   90.00
_cell.angle_beta   90.00
_cell.angle_gamma   90.00
#
_symmetry.space_group_name_H-M   'P 1'
#
loop_
_entity.id
_entity.type
_entity.pdbx_description
1 polymer ?
#
loop_
_entity_poly.entity_id
_entity_poly.type
_entity_poly.pdbx_seq_one_letter_code
_entity_poly.pdbx_strand_id
1 'polypeptide(L)'
;MEALNEANTSFALDFFKHECQKDGDKNILFSPLSITSALATVFLGAKGNTADQMAKVLHFNKAEGPRNVTTTIKMQVYSRTEERLSNRCAYFQKTEIGKSDNIHTGFKALNSEINQLAKNYLLKIVNQLYGEKSLPFSKEYLQLVKKYYNAEPQSVDFVGAADEIRREINSRVEHQTEGKIRNLLPPGSVDSLTRLVLINALYFKGNWATKFEAKATRQRPFRINTHTTKPVPMMYLSDKFNSTYIESVQTDVLELPYVNNDLSMFILLPSDITGLQKLERELTFENLSSWTSPELMEKMKTEVYLPRFTLEEKYDLKSTLSRMGIQDAFTEGQADFTGMSENGDLFLSQVFHKCYLEVNEEGTEAAAASSAALASRSLGATVIFVADHPFLFFIRHNKTRSILFLGRFSSP
;
A
#
# COMPACT_ATOMS: atom_id res chain seq x y z
N MET A 1 -9.83 11.26 -5.78
CA MET A 1 -9.55 9.98 -5.07
C MET A 1 -9.36 8.82 -6.03
N GLU A 2 -10.18 8.67 -7.06
CA GLU A 2 -10.08 7.58 -8.04
C GLU A 2 -8.69 7.47 -8.71
N ALA A 3 -8.14 8.57 -9.22
CA ALA A 3 -6.80 8.57 -9.83
C ALA A 3 -5.67 8.16 -8.87
N LEU A 4 -5.78 8.53 -7.58
CA LEU A 4 -4.83 8.07 -6.55
C LEU A 4 -4.99 6.57 -6.26
N ASN A 5 -6.23 6.06 -6.31
CA ASN A 5 -6.46 4.63 -6.16
C ASN A 5 -5.87 3.83 -7.33
N GLU A 6 -6.10 4.29 -8.57
CA GLU A 6 -5.48 3.70 -9.75
C GLU A 6 -3.95 3.72 -9.66
N ALA A 7 -3.36 4.85 -9.27
CA ALA A 7 -1.91 4.97 -9.11
C ALA A 7 -1.37 3.99 -8.05
N ASN A 8 -2.00 3.95 -6.86
CA ASN A 8 -1.60 3.05 -5.78
C ASN A 8 -1.75 1.57 -6.17
N THR A 9 -2.84 1.22 -6.87
CA THR A 9 -3.07 -0.16 -7.30
C THR A 9 -2.13 -0.54 -8.43
N SER A 10 -1.88 0.35 -9.39
CA SER A 10 -0.90 0.10 -10.46
C SER A 10 0.51 -0.13 -9.89
N PHE A 11 0.95 0.72 -8.96
CA PHE A 11 2.20 0.50 -8.24
C PHE A 11 2.20 -0.83 -7.48
N ALA A 12 1.11 -1.19 -6.80
CA ALA A 12 0.99 -2.45 -6.08
C ALA A 12 1.25 -3.64 -7.00
N LEU A 13 0.64 -3.64 -8.18
CA LEU A 13 0.71 -4.74 -9.13
C LEU A 13 2.09 -4.83 -9.80
N ASP A 14 2.70 -3.69 -10.13
CA ASP A 14 4.07 -3.67 -10.65
C ASP A 14 5.08 -4.17 -9.62
N PHE A 15 4.95 -3.70 -8.36
CA PHE A 15 5.78 -4.17 -7.25
C PHE A 15 5.59 -5.67 -7.01
N PHE A 16 4.34 -6.14 -6.97
CA PHE A 16 4.01 -7.55 -6.78
C PHE A 16 4.63 -8.42 -7.87
N LYS A 17 4.54 -8.02 -9.15
CA LYS A 17 5.17 -8.73 -10.26
C LYS A 17 6.70 -8.83 -10.11
N HIS A 18 7.34 -7.77 -9.63
CA HIS A 18 8.77 -7.81 -9.33
C HIS A 18 9.12 -8.78 -8.19
N GLU A 19 8.30 -8.87 -7.14
CA GLU A 19 8.54 -9.81 -6.04
C GLU A 19 8.24 -11.27 -6.46
N CYS A 20 7.20 -11.53 -7.27
CA CYS A 20 6.93 -12.85 -7.84
C CYS A 20 8.11 -13.39 -8.67
N GLN A 21 8.82 -12.52 -9.39
CA GLN A 21 9.99 -12.91 -10.21
C GLN A 21 11.21 -13.32 -9.39
N LYS A 22 11.33 -12.88 -8.14
CA LYS A 22 12.50 -13.19 -7.30
C LYS A 22 12.40 -14.56 -6.63
N ASP A 23 11.20 -14.94 -6.22
CA ASP A 23 10.98 -16.08 -5.33
C ASP A 23 9.62 -16.71 -5.62
N GLY A 24 9.55 -17.54 -6.67
CA GLY A 24 8.30 -17.99 -7.29
C GLY A 24 7.29 -18.67 -6.35
N ASP A 25 7.76 -19.31 -5.28
CA ASP A 25 6.92 -20.15 -4.41
C ASP A 25 6.76 -19.63 -2.98
N LYS A 26 7.35 -18.47 -2.63
CA LYS A 26 7.27 -17.94 -1.26
C LYS A 26 6.00 -17.14 -1.02
N ASN A 27 5.63 -17.00 0.25
CA ASN A 27 4.62 -16.02 0.63
C ASN A 27 5.09 -14.61 0.24
N ILE A 28 4.12 -13.77 -0.07
CA ILE A 28 4.34 -12.34 -0.31
C ILE A 28 3.28 -11.63 0.52
N LEU A 29 3.68 -10.55 1.20
CA LEU A 29 2.76 -9.67 1.88
C LEU A 29 3.41 -8.29 1.87
N PHE A 30 2.69 -7.27 1.46
CA PHE A 30 3.12 -5.89 1.65
C PHE A 30 1.92 -4.97 1.68
N SER A 31 2.15 -3.71 2.08
CA SER A 31 1.14 -2.67 2.06
C SER A 31 1.43 -1.63 0.98
N PRO A 32 0.76 -1.70 -0.19
CA PRO A 32 1.02 -0.76 -1.28
C PRO A 32 0.75 0.68 -0.85
N LEU A 33 -0.42 0.91 -0.23
CA LEU A 33 -0.80 2.24 0.25
C LEU A 33 0.24 2.84 1.19
N SER A 34 0.78 2.02 2.09
CA SER A 34 1.74 2.52 3.07
C SER A 34 3.06 2.89 2.42
N ILE A 35 3.57 2.01 1.54
CA ILE A 35 4.78 2.26 0.76
C ILE A 35 4.63 3.53 -0.08
N THR A 36 3.53 3.67 -0.83
CA THR A 36 3.30 4.85 -1.68
C THR A 36 3.12 6.12 -0.85
N SER A 37 2.40 6.06 0.28
CA SER A 37 2.25 7.22 1.19
C SER A 37 3.59 7.66 1.78
N ALA A 38 4.42 6.71 2.19
CA ALA A 38 5.75 6.97 2.72
C ALA A 38 6.67 7.57 1.64
N LEU A 39 6.71 6.98 0.45
CA LEU A 39 7.48 7.52 -0.68
C LEU A 39 6.93 8.86 -1.18
N ALA A 40 5.64 9.13 -1.02
CA ALA A 40 5.05 10.42 -1.36
C ALA A 40 5.51 11.56 -0.43
N THR A 41 5.97 11.26 0.79
CA THR A 41 6.64 12.25 1.67
C THR A 41 8.05 12.59 1.18
N VAL A 42 8.74 11.63 0.57
CA VAL A 42 10.06 11.83 -0.06
C VAL A 42 9.89 12.58 -1.38
N PHE A 43 8.91 12.17 -2.21
CA PHE A 43 8.57 12.82 -3.48
C PHE A 43 8.23 14.31 -3.31
N LEU A 44 7.57 14.69 -2.21
CA LEU A 44 7.20 16.07 -1.92
C LEU A 44 8.39 17.05 -1.96
N GLY A 45 9.60 16.58 -1.61
CA GLY A 45 10.82 17.38 -1.67
C GLY A 45 11.80 16.98 -2.78
N ALA A 46 11.44 16.01 -3.62
CA ALA A 46 12.20 15.66 -4.81
C ALA A 46 12.04 16.74 -5.90
N LYS A 47 13.09 16.94 -6.70
CA LYS A 47 13.10 17.82 -7.88
C LYS A 47 13.79 17.12 -9.07
N GLY A 48 13.81 17.79 -10.21
CA GLY A 48 14.48 17.34 -11.43
C GLY A 48 14.15 15.89 -11.83
N ASN A 49 15.17 15.18 -12.32
CA ASN A 49 15.04 13.79 -12.77
C ASN A 49 14.66 12.83 -11.64
N THR A 50 15.09 13.11 -10.40
CA THR A 50 14.70 12.34 -9.22
C THR A 50 13.17 12.34 -9.04
N ALA A 51 12.55 13.52 -9.12
CA ALA A 51 11.09 13.63 -9.04
C ALA A 51 10.40 12.92 -10.20
N ASP A 52 10.88 13.07 -11.43
CA ASP A 52 10.26 12.47 -12.61
C ASP A 52 10.35 10.92 -12.58
N GLN A 53 11.46 10.35 -12.13
CA GLN A 53 11.61 8.90 -11.89
C GLN A 53 10.61 8.40 -10.85
N MET A 54 10.54 9.08 -9.68
CA MET A 54 9.60 8.71 -8.62
C MET A 54 8.15 8.79 -9.10
N ALA A 55 7.77 9.88 -9.77
CA ALA A 55 6.40 10.07 -10.23
C ALA A 55 5.98 9.06 -11.31
N LYS A 56 6.93 8.60 -12.14
CA LYS A 56 6.71 7.53 -13.11
C LYS A 56 6.47 6.19 -12.42
N VAL A 57 7.36 5.78 -11.51
CA VAL A 57 7.28 4.47 -10.84
C VAL A 57 6.08 4.38 -9.90
N LEU A 58 5.75 5.47 -9.21
CA LEU A 58 4.61 5.54 -8.30
C LEU A 58 3.28 5.83 -9.03
N HIS A 59 3.31 5.94 -10.36
CA HIS A 59 2.16 6.29 -11.21
C HIS A 59 1.49 7.64 -10.89
N PHE A 60 2.19 8.55 -10.19
CA PHE A 60 1.65 9.87 -9.85
C PHE A 60 1.43 10.77 -11.07
N ASN A 61 2.17 10.56 -12.16
CA ASN A 61 1.99 11.29 -13.42
C ASN A 61 0.58 11.13 -14.01
N LYS A 62 -0.05 9.96 -13.81
CA LYS A 62 -1.43 9.71 -14.27
C LYS A 62 -2.46 10.47 -13.43
N ALA A 63 -2.13 10.72 -12.16
CA ALA A 63 -3.03 11.36 -11.20
C ALA A 63 -2.90 12.89 -11.15
N GLU A 64 -1.74 13.46 -11.52
CA GLU A 64 -1.53 14.92 -11.54
C GLU A 64 -2.10 15.61 -12.79
N GLY A 65 -2.55 14.85 -13.80
CA GLY A 65 -2.96 15.38 -15.10
C GLY A 65 -1.78 15.97 -15.89
N PRO A 66 -1.96 16.42 -17.15
CA PRO A 66 -0.89 17.12 -17.86
C PRO A 66 -0.48 18.36 -17.07
N ARG A 67 0.82 18.51 -16.81
CA ARG A 67 1.42 19.75 -16.26
C ARG A 67 1.19 20.88 -17.26
N ASN A 68 0.02 21.50 -17.23
CA ASN A 68 -0.29 22.65 -18.07
C ASN A 68 0.55 23.83 -17.60
N VAL A 69 1.72 24.03 -18.20
CA VAL A 69 2.44 25.29 -18.12
C VAL A 69 1.71 26.28 -19.02
N THR A 70 0.65 26.89 -18.51
CA THR A 70 -0.02 27.98 -19.22
C THR A 70 0.72 29.28 -18.92
N THR A 71 1.61 29.70 -19.81
CA THR A 71 2.21 31.04 -19.75
C THR A 71 1.15 32.08 -20.13
N THR A 72 0.44 32.65 -19.15
CA THR A 72 -0.43 33.80 -19.41
C THR A 72 0.41 35.06 -19.56
N ILE A 73 0.58 35.53 -20.80
CA ILE A 73 1.16 36.85 -21.08
C ILE A 73 0.08 37.90 -20.79
N LYS A 74 0.17 38.62 -19.67
CA LYS A 74 -0.59 39.86 -19.49
C LYS A 74 0.18 41.01 -20.16
N MET A 75 -0.20 41.35 -21.39
CA MET A 75 0.18 42.64 -21.97
C MET A 75 -0.71 43.73 -21.36
N GLN A 76 -0.14 44.63 -20.56
CA GLN A 76 -0.79 45.90 -20.28
C GLN A 76 -0.66 46.78 -21.52
N VAL A 77 -1.78 47.04 -22.19
CA VAL A 77 -1.89 48.05 -23.23
C VAL A 77 -2.18 49.38 -22.53
N TYR A 78 -1.20 50.27 -22.47
CA TYR A 78 -1.41 51.64 -22.02
C TYR A 78 -2.08 52.45 -23.14
N SER A 79 -2.97 53.36 -22.78
CA SER A 79 -3.53 54.32 -23.72
C SER A 79 -2.42 55.25 -24.25
N ARG A 80 -2.64 55.80 -25.44
CA ARG A 80 -1.68 56.53 -26.28
C ARG A 80 -1.16 57.87 -25.69
N THR A 81 -1.40 58.14 -24.42
CA THR A 81 -1.04 59.40 -23.74
C THR A 81 0.04 59.25 -22.65
N GLU A 82 0.49 58.03 -22.33
CA GLU A 82 1.58 57.79 -21.36
C GLU A 82 2.90 57.34 -22.01
N GLU A 83 3.05 57.52 -23.31
CA GLU A 83 4.21 57.08 -24.08
C GLU A 83 5.38 58.08 -24.03
N ARG A 84 5.81 58.53 -22.84
CA ARG A 84 7.03 59.35 -22.76
C ARG A 84 8.02 59.15 -21.62
N LEU A 85 7.76 58.38 -20.57
CA LEU A 85 8.76 58.14 -19.53
C LEU A 85 8.55 56.78 -18.86
N SER A 86 9.25 55.72 -19.31
CA SER A 86 9.83 54.65 -18.46
C SER A 86 10.28 53.45 -19.31
N ASN A 87 11.40 52.86 -18.90
CA ASN A 87 12.05 51.70 -19.50
C ASN A 87 11.10 50.49 -19.62
N ARG A 88 11.14 49.83 -20.79
CA ARG A 88 10.49 48.55 -21.05
C ARG A 88 11.12 47.45 -20.19
N CYS A 89 10.40 46.98 -19.18
CA CYS A 89 10.66 45.69 -18.55
C CYS A 89 9.31 44.95 -18.41
N ALA A 90 9.16 43.85 -19.16
CA ALA A 90 8.07 42.91 -18.93
C ALA A 90 8.39 42.14 -17.64
N TYR A 91 7.57 42.29 -16.61
CA TYR A 91 7.72 41.56 -15.36
C TYR A 91 7.10 40.16 -15.51
N PHE A 92 7.89 39.11 -15.34
CA PHE A 92 7.42 37.73 -15.36
C PHE A 92 6.80 37.39 -14.00
N GLN A 93 5.47 37.39 -13.90
CA GLN A 93 4.77 36.79 -12.76
C GLN A 93 4.24 35.42 -13.15
N LYS A 94 4.86 34.37 -12.61
CA LYS A 94 4.34 33.01 -12.64
C LYS A 94 3.21 32.91 -11.60
N THR A 95 1.97 33.03 -12.06
CA THR A 95 0.78 32.73 -11.24
C THR A 95 0.28 31.33 -11.58
N GLU A 96 0.42 30.40 -10.64
CA GLU A 96 -0.19 29.07 -10.71
C GLU A 96 -1.60 29.13 -10.13
N ILE A 97 -2.64 29.14 -10.98
CA ILE A 97 -4.01 28.83 -10.56
C ILE A 97 -4.73 28.03 -11.64
N GLY A 98 -5.07 26.77 -11.33
CA GLY A 98 -5.96 25.92 -12.12
C GLY A 98 -5.87 24.44 -11.73
N LYS A 99 -6.62 24.06 -10.69
CA LYS A 99 -6.81 22.71 -10.07
C LYS A 99 -6.50 21.51 -10.99
N SER A 100 -5.30 20.94 -10.84
CA SER A 100 -5.20 19.52 -10.51
C SER A 100 -5.04 19.42 -8.99
N ASP A 101 -5.82 18.58 -8.32
CA ASP A 101 -5.51 18.27 -6.93
C ASP A 101 -4.14 17.61 -6.93
N ASN A 102 -3.12 18.30 -6.40
CA ASN A 102 -1.79 17.70 -6.30
C ASN A 102 -1.90 16.36 -5.56
N ILE A 103 -1.05 15.39 -5.91
CA ILE A 103 -1.15 14.02 -5.38
C ILE A 103 -1.19 13.99 -3.84
N HIS A 104 -0.51 14.94 -3.21
CA HIS A 104 -0.44 15.15 -1.76
C HIS A 104 -1.78 15.52 -1.12
N THR A 105 -2.64 16.29 -1.79
CA THR A 105 -4.01 16.57 -1.33
C THR A 105 -4.85 15.29 -1.37
N GLY A 106 -4.64 14.46 -2.40
CA GLY A 106 -5.22 13.12 -2.47
C GLY A 106 -4.81 12.24 -1.28
N PHE A 107 -3.52 12.17 -0.97
CA PHE A 107 -3.02 11.44 0.20
C PHE A 107 -3.53 12.01 1.51
N LYS A 108 -3.66 13.33 1.63
CA LYS A 108 -4.25 13.96 2.83
C LYS A 108 -5.68 13.49 3.06
N ALA A 109 -6.51 13.51 2.02
CA ALA A 109 -7.89 13.02 2.11
C ALA A 109 -7.92 11.52 2.44
N LEU A 110 -7.10 10.71 1.77
CA LEU A 110 -7.04 9.27 1.97
C LEU A 110 -6.58 8.88 3.39
N ASN A 111 -5.52 9.52 3.89
CA ASN A 111 -5.02 9.29 5.25
C ASN A 111 -6.04 9.74 6.30
N SER A 112 -6.79 10.81 6.04
CA SER A 112 -7.85 11.26 6.93
C SER A 112 -8.99 10.23 7.00
N GLU A 113 -9.36 9.63 5.87
CA GLU A 113 -10.36 8.56 5.82
C GLU A 113 -9.87 7.29 6.52
N ILE A 114 -8.64 6.85 6.25
CA ILE A 114 -8.13 5.57 6.77
C ILE A 114 -7.79 5.62 8.26
N ASN A 115 -7.24 6.74 8.75
CA ASN A 115 -6.91 6.87 10.17
C ASN A 115 -8.15 7.07 11.05
N GLN A 116 -9.29 7.52 10.48
CA GLN A 116 -10.56 7.59 11.22
C GLN A 116 -11.13 6.21 11.56
N LEU A 117 -10.71 5.17 10.85
CA LEU A 117 -11.20 3.79 11.01
C LEU A 117 -10.58 3.04 12.20
N ALA A 118 -9.64 3.66 12.92
CA ALA A 118 -8.93 3.09 14.07
C ALA A 118 -9.80 2.80 15.31
N LYS A 119 -11.14 2.87 15.21
CA LYS A 119 -12.05 2.57 16.32
C LYS A 119 -12.55 1.11 16.34
N ASN A 120 -12.49 0.38 15.23
CA ASN A 120 -13.21 -0.91 15.10
C ASN A 120 -12.35 -2.11 14.66
N TYR A 121 -11.10 -1.87 14.25
CA TYR A 121 -10.10 -2.89 13.97
C TYR A 121 -8.71 -2.36 14.33
N LEU A 122 -7.76 -3.27 14.60
CA LEU A 122 -6.41 -2.89 14.99
C LEU A 122 -5.54 -2.75 13.74
N LEU A 123 -5.45 -1.52 13.23
CA LEU A 123 -4.50 -1.14 12.18
C LEU A 123 -3.50 -0.14 12.76
N LYS A 124 -2.24 -0.56 12.86
CA LYS A 124 -1.12 0.29 13.27
C LYS A 124 -0.22 0.50 12.08
N ILE A 125 -0.07 1.76 11.68
CA ILE A 125 0.79 2.18 10.57
C ILE A 125 1.87 3.09 11.14
N VAL A 126 3.13 2.77 10.88
CA VAL A 126 4.29 3.57 11.26
C VAL A 126 5.03 3.95 9.97
N ASN A 127 4.83 5.20 9.56
CA ASN A 127 5.49 5.80 8.40
C ASN A 127 6.35 6.94 8.91
N GLN A 128 7.67 6.77 8.86
CA GLN A 128 8.58 7.73 9.47
C GLN A 128 9.82 7.93 8.61
N LEU A 129 10.24 9.18 8.50
CA LEU A 129 11.44 9.59 7.80
C LEU A 129 12.48 10.05 8.83
N TYR A 130 13.71 9.57 8.68
CA TYR A 130 14.86 9.92 9.52
C TYR A 130 15.97 10.48 8.62
N GLY A 131 16.34 11.74 8.82
CA GLY A 131 17.43 12.40 8.12
C GLY A 131 18.64 12.60 9.03
N GLU A 132 19.82 12.60 8.45
CA GLU A 132 21.06 12.93 9.16
C GLU A 132 21.04 14.39 9.64
N LYS A 133 21.38 14.62 10.91
CA LYS A 133 21.27 15.93 11.58
C LYS A 133 22.16 17.01 10.95
N SER A 134 23.26 16.63 10.30
CA SER A 134 24.15 17.58 9.60
C SER A 134 23.53 18.14 8.30
N LEU A 135 22.44 17.53 7.81
CA LEU A 135 21.66 17.96 6.65
C LEU A 135 20.22 18.33 7.07
N PRO A 136 20.01 19.52 7.67
CA PRO A 136 18.73 19.89 8.24
C PRO A 136 17.63 19.98 7.18
N PHE A 137 16.42 19.58 7.55
CA PHE A 137 15.23 19.76 6.71
C PHE A 137 14.84 21.24 6.60
N SER A 138 14.43 21.68 5.41
CA SER A 138 13.89 23.03 5.18
C SER A 138 12.57 23.23 5.93
N LYS A 139 12.31 24.46 6.35
CA LYS A 139 11.07 24.79 7.09
C LYS A 139 9.84 24.58 6.22
N GLU A 140 9.97 24.90 4.94
CA GLU A 140 8.95 24.75 3.92
C GLU A 140 8.57 23.27 3.75
N TYR A 141 9.56 22.37 3.67
CA TYR A 141 9.32 20.94 3.60
C TYR A 141 8.57 20.43 4.83
N LEU A 142 9.04 20.77 6.03
CA LEU A 142 8.40 20.36 7.29
C LEU A 142 6.95 20.83 7.38
N GLN A 143 6.66 22.07 6.97
CA GLN A 143 5.28 22.60 6.91
C GLN A 143 4.40 21.81 5.94
N LEU A 144 4.91 21.47 4.75
CA LEU A 144 4.15 20.74 3.75
C LEU A 144 3.91 19.27 4.17
N VAL A 145 4.92 18.59 4.71
CA VAL A 145 4.77 17.22 5.23
C VAL A 145 3.74 17.18 6.35
N LYS A 146 3.81 18.14 7.30
CA LYS A 146 2.81 18.25 8.37
C LYS A 146 1.42 18.52 7.80
N LYS A 147 1.29 19.41 6.82
CA LYS A 147 0.01 19.80 6.20
C LYS A 147 -0.70 18.64 5.50
N TYR A 148 0.05 17.81 4.76
CA TYR A 148 -0.53 16.76 3.91
C TYR A 148 -0.55 15.38 4.57
N TYR A 149 0.42 15.06 5.41
CA TYR A 149 0.59 13.71 5.96
C TYR A 149 0.48 13.66 7.48
N ASN A 150 0.41 14.82 8.15
CA ASN A 150 0.52 14.93 9.61
C ASN A 150 1.78 14.22 10.18
N ALA A 151 2.83 14.13 9.36
CA ALA A 151 4.08 13.47 9.72
C ALA A 151 5.12 14.50 10.16
N GLU A 152 6.08 14.05 10.97
CA GLU A 152 7.16 14.86 11.51
C GLU A 152 8.50 14.15 11.29
N PRO A 153 9.19 14.40 10.16
CA PRO A 153 10.52 13.86 9.91
C PRO A 153 11.47 14.15 11.08
N GLN A 154 12.32 13.18 11.42
CA GLN A 154 13.24 13.27 12.56
C GLN A 154 14.67 13.48 12.07
N SER A 155 15.39 14.39 12.71
CA SER A 155 16.84 14.56 12.50
C SER A 155 17.61 13.77 13.55
N VAL A 156 18.52 12.88 13.13
CA VAL A 156 19.24 11.93 13.98
C VAL A 156 20.74 11.91 13.63
N ASP A 157 21.57 11.35 14.52
CA ASP A 157 23.03 11.29 14.36
C ASP A 157 23.49 9.93 13.80
N PHE A 158 23.26 9.66 12.51
CA PHE A 158 23.83 8.48 11.87
C PHE A 158 25.36 8.57 11.78
N VAL A 159 25.92 9.76 11.52
CA VAL A 159 27.37 9.95 11.38
C VAL A 159 28.12 9.54 12.67
N GLY A 160 27.65 9.99 13.83
CA GLY A 160 28.29 9.73 15.12
C GLY A 160 27.75 8.52 15.88
N ALA A 161 26.49 8.11 15.64
CA ALA A 161 25.78 7.17 16.50
C ALA A 161 24.83 6.19 15.76
N ALA A 162 25.13 5.83 14.51
CA ALA A 162 24.26 4.98 13.67
C ALA A 162 23.63 3.75 14.36
N ASP A 163 24.43 2.94 15.07
CA ASP A 163 23.91 1.72 15.71
C ASP A 163 23.01 2.01 16.93
N GLU A 164 23.26 3.12 17.65
CA GLU A 164 22.38 3.59 18.70
C GLU A 164 21.04 4.06 18.12
N ILE A 165 21.08 4.93 17.11
CA ILE A 165 19.89 5.38 16.37
C ILE A 165 19.10 4.20 15.79
N ARG A 166 19.78 3.20 15.23
CA ARG A 166 19.15 1.96 14.76
C ARG A 166 18.35 1.25 15.85
N ARG A 167 18.91 1.11 17.06
CA ARG A 167 18.24 0.50 18.20
C ARG A 167 17.03 1.32 18.66
N GLU A 168 17.16 2.64 18.72
CA GLU A 168 16.06 3.54 19.07
C GLU A 168 14.90 3.44 18.08
N ILE A 169 15.19 3.46 16.77
CA ILE A 169 14.19 3.31 15.71
C ILE A 169 13.45 1.97 15.88
N ASN A 170 14.20 0.88 16.07
CA ASN A 170 13.60 -0.45 16.30
C ASN A 170 12.71 -0.48 17.55
N SER A 171 13.16 0.09 18.66
CA SER A 171 12.38 0.13 19.90
C SER A 171 11.09 0.94 19.74
N ARG A 172 11.14 2.06 19.02
CA ARG A 172 9.95 2.89 18.75
C ARG A 172 8.95 2.16 17.87
N VAL A 173 9.41 1.53 16.78
CA VAL A 173 8.55 0.75 15.88
C VAL A 173 7.92 -0.41 16.63
N GLU A 174 8.69 -1.14 17.44
CA GLU A 174 8.17 -2.25 18.24
C GLU A 174 7.06 -1.79 19.18
N HIS A 175 7.28 -0.69 19.91
CA HIS A 175 6.28 -0.12 20.80
C HIS A 175 5.00 0.31 20.07
N GLN A 176 5.13 1.02 18.95
CA GLN A 176 3.99 1.50 18.16
C GLN A 176 3.20 0.38 17.45
N THR A 177 3.79 -0.80 17.32
CA THR A 177 3.19 -1.97 16.67
C THR A 177 2.83 -3.07 17.67
N GLU A 178 2.63 -2.73 18.94
CA GLU A 178 2.21 -3.67 20.01
C GLU A 178 3.18 -4.86 20.16
N GLY A 179 4.47 -4.65 19.91
CA GLY A 179 5.49 -5.68 19.97
C GLY A 179 5.56 -6.62 18.77
N LYS A 180 4.72 -6.43 17.74
CA LYS A 180 4.62 -7.33 16.59
C LYS A 180 5.74 -7.11 15.56
N ILE A 181 6.18 -5.88 15.36
CA ILE A 181 7.26 -5.58 14.42
C ILE A 181 8.54 -5.30 15.21
N ARG A 182 9.38 -6.33 15.31
CA ARG A 182 10.71 -6.26 15.92
C ARG A 182 11.79 -6.16 14.87
N ASN A 183 12.92 -5.57 15.25
CA ASN A 183 14.15 -5.55 14.46
C ASN A 183 13.90 -5.15 12.99
N LEU A 184 13.16 -4.05 12.77
CA LEU A 184 12.88 -3.53 11.44
C LEU A 184 14.17 -3.22 10.67
N LEU A 185 15.12 -2.56 11.34
CA LEU A 185 16.46 -2.28 10.84
C LEU A 185 17.43 -3.34 11.36
N PRO A 186 17.94 -4.25 10.49
CA PRO A 186 18.90 -5.25 10.90
C PRO A 186 20.26 -4.63 11.27
N PRO A 187 21.11 -5.31 12.07
CA PRO A 187 22.47 -4.84 12.35
C PRO A 187 23.24 -4.55 11.05
N GLY A 188 23.96 -3.43 11.01
CA GLY A 188 24.70 -2.97 9.83
C GLY A 188 23.85 -2.40 8.70
N SER A 189 22.53 -2.24 8.88
CA SER A 189 21.65 -1.67 7.84
C SER A 189 21.71 -0.15 7.72
N VAL A 190 22.33 0.51 8.70
CA VAL A 190 22.63 1.95 8.73
C VAL A 190 24.05 2.12 9.28
N ASP A 191 24.73 3.16 8.83
CA ASP A 191 26.13 3.44 9.11
C ASP A 191 26.40 4.97 9.05
N SER A 192 27.66 5.38 9.18
CA SER A 192 28.05 6.78 9.13
C SER A 192 27.88 7.46 7.76
N LEU A 193 27.63 6.68 6.70
CA LEU A 193 27.35 7.18 5.35
C LEU A 193 25.84 7.36 5.11
N THR A 194 25.01 6.91 6.05
CA THR A 194 23.56 7.05 5.97
C THR A 194 23.17 8.54 6.06
N ARG A 195 22.27 8.97 5.16
CA ARG A 195 21.78 10.36 5.04
C ARG A 195 20.27 10.47 5.21
N LEU A 196 19.52 9.53 4.66
CA LEU A 196 18.06 9.53 4.75
C LEU A 196 17.54 8.09 4.77
N VAL A 197 16.74 7.75 5.78
CA VAL A 197 16.10 6.45 5.92
C VAL A 197 14.60 6.63 6.00
N LEU A 198 13.88 5.92 5.13
CA LEU A 198 12.43 5.81 5.20
C LEU A 198 12.06 4.47 5.82
N ILE A 199 11.23 4.50 6.86
CA ILE A 199 10.68 3.29 7.46
C ILE A 199 9.17 3.22 7.25
N ASN A 200 8.71 2.00 7.00
CA ASN A 200 7.32 1.70 6.75
C ASN A 200 6.97 0.38 7.45
N ALA A 201 6.22 0.45 8.54
CA ALA A 201 5.86 -0.73 9.33
C ALA A 201 4.35 -0.81 9.55
N LEU A 202 3.74 -1.98 9.32
CA LEU A 202 2.30 -2.17 9.44
C LEU A 202 1.92 -3.44 10.16
N TYR A 203 1.08 -3.28 11.17
CA TYR A 203 0.42 -4.39 11.85
C TYR A 203 -1.09 -4.28 11.63
N PHE A 204 -1.70 -5.34 11.12
CA PHE A 204 -3.14 -5.45 10.99
C PHE A 204 -3.68 -6.70 11.68
N LYS A 205 -4.72 -6.48 12.50
CA LYS A 205 -5.61 -7.50 13.03
C LYS A 205 -7.04 -6.98 12.94
N GLY A 206 -7.83 -7.58 12.07
CA GLY A 206 -9.23 -7.23 11.85
C GLY A 206 -10.18 -8.31 12.36
N ASN A 207 -11.36 -7.90 12.78
CA ASN A 207 -12.46 -8.80 13.14
C ASN A 207 -13.38 -9.01 11.94
N TRP A 208 -13.68 -10.25 11.58
CA TRP A 208 -14.67 -10.56 10.53
C TRP A 208 -16.06 -10.01 10.89
N ALA A 209 -16.85 -9.61 9.89
CA ALA A 209 -18.27 -9.32 10.10
C ALA A 209 -19.04 -10.59 10.48
N THR A 210 -18.73 -11.70 9.82
CA THR A 210 -19.20 -13.05 10.17
C THR A 210 -18.00 -13.87 10.65
N LYS A 211 -17.94 -14.16 11.96
CA LYS A 211 -16.84 -14.93 12.55
C LYS A 211 -16.83 -16.39 12.07
N PHE A 212 -15.65 -16.99 12.03
CA PHE A 212 -15.52 -18.44 11.91
C PHE A 212 -15.77 -19.07 13.29
N GLU A 213 -16.43 -20.22 13.34
CA GLU A 213 -16.57 -20.93 14.60
C GLU A 213 -15.27 -21.69 14.93
N ALA A 214 -14.56 -21.31 15.98
CA ALA A 214 -13.31 -21.98 16.38
C ALA A 214 -13.47 -23.50 16.58
N LYS A 215 -14.66 -23.94 17.02
CA LYS A 215 -15.00 -25.36 17.16
C LYS A 215 -15.18 -26.08 15.81
N ALA A 216 -15.30 -25.38 14.69
CA ALA A 216 -15.38 -25.92 13.34
C ALA A 216 -14.01 -26.02 12.64
N THR A 217 -12.98 -25.35 13.17
CA THR A 217 -11.62 -25.44 12.63
C THR A 217 -11.04 -26.85 12.78
N ARG A 218 -10.50 -27.41 11.70
CA ARG A 218 -9.94 -28.77 11.65
C ARG A 218 -8.63 -28.78 10.88
N GLN A 219 -7.75 -29.72 11.22
CA GLN A 219 -6.56 -29.98 10.40
C GLN A 219 -7.02 -30.52 9.03
N ARG A 220 -6.62 -29.85 7.96
CA ARG A 220 -6.87 -30.27 6.57
C ARG A 220 -5.62 -30.12 5.72
N PRO A 221 -5.45 -30.91 4.66
CA PRO A 221 -4.33 -30.77 3.75
C PRO A 221 -4.36 -29.41 3.04
N PHE A 222 -3.21 -28.75 2.96
CA PHE A 222 -2.93 -27.64 2.07
C PHE A 222 -1.86 -28.07 1.09
N ARG A 223 -2.20 -28.08 -0.20
CA ARG A 223 -1.34 -28.47 -1.32
C ARG A 223 -0.44 -27.29 -1.68
N ILE A 224 0.81 -27.31 -1.24
CA ILE A 224 1.80 -26.26 -1.54
C ILE A 224 2.17 -26.27 -3.02
N ASN A 225 2.32 -27.47 -3.57
CA ASN A 225 2.54 -27.72 -5.00
C ASN A 225 1.97 -29.10 -5.36
N THR A 226 2.14 -29.54 -6.61
CA THR A 226 1.61 -30.82 -7.10
C THR A 226 2.14 -32.06 -6.35
N HIS A 227 3.24 -31.94 -5.61
CA HIS A 227 3.90 -33.06 -4.92
C HIS A 227 3.90 -32.92 -3.39
N THR A 228 3.67 -31.71 -2.87
CA THR A 228 3.88 -31.38 -1.45
C THR A 228 2.59 -30.89 -0.82
N THR A 229 2.18 -31.54 0.26
CA THR A 229 1.01 -31.17 1.06
C THR A 229 1.40 -31.06 2.53
N LYS A 230 0.86 -30.07 3.24
CA LYS A 230 1.02 -29.94 4.70
C LYS A 230 -0.35 -29.81 5.38
N PRO A 231 -0.56 -30.41 6.56
CA PRO A 231 -1.77 -30.15 7.33
C PRO A 231 -1.76 -28.72 7.87
N VAL A 232 -2.89 -28.03 7.76
CA VAL A 232 -3.10 -26.68 8.29
C VAL A 232 -4.40 -26.61 9.09
N PRO A 233 -4.48 -25.75 10.12
CA PRO A 233 -5.75 -25.40 10.75
C PRO A 233 -6.64 -24.68 9.73
N MET A 234 -7.59 -25.42 9.15
CA MET A 234 -8.54 -24.91 8.16
C MET A 234 -9.81 -24.48 8.89
N MET A 235 -10.07 -23.17 8.88
CA MET A 235 -11.29 -22.57 9.41
C MET A 235 -12.46 -22.87 8.48
N TYR A 236 -13.67 -22.90 9.03
CA TYR A 236 -14.90 -23.15 8.27
C TYR A 236 -16.02 -22.21 8.69
N LEU A 237 -16.75 -21.70 7.70
CA LEU A 237 -18.05 -21.06 7.90
C LEU A 237 -18.96 -21.29 6.68
N SER A 238 -20.27 -21.11 6.86
CA SER A 238 -21.24 -21.13 5.77
C SER A 238 -22.23 -19.98 5.95
N ASP A 239 -22.26 -19.06 4.99
CA ASP A 239 -23.16 -17.91 4.97
C ASP A 239 -23.28 -17.36 3.53
N LYS A 240 -23.89 -16.18 3.35
CA LYS A 240 -24.01 -15.51 2.07
C LYS A 240 -22.89 -14.49 1.86
N PHE A 241 -22.05 -14.73 0.87
CA PHE A 241 -20.93 -13.85 0.51
C PHE A 241 -21.00 -13.44 -0.95
N ASN A 242 -20.39 -12.31 -1.26
CA ASN A 242 -20.18 -11.92 -2.65
C ASN A 242 -19.09 -12.81 -3.23
N SER A 243 -19.40 -13.48 -4.33
CA SER A 243 -18.45 -14.34 -5.05
C SER A 243 -18.70 -14.29 -6.55
N THR A 244 -17.66 -14.61 -7.32
CA THR A 244 -17.75 -14.79 -8.78
C THR A 244 -16.68 -15.76 -9.27
N TYR A 245 -16.83 -16.22 -10.50
CA TYR A 245 -15.83 -17.06 -11.18
C TYR A 245 -15.34 -16.36 -12.45
N ILE A 246 -14.04 -16.20 -12.58
CA ILE A 246 -13.41 -15.52 -13.71
C ILE A 246 -12.89 -16.56 -14.70
N GLU A 247 -13.65 -16.78 -15.78
CA GLU A 247 -13.34 -17.80 -16.79
C GLU A 247 -11.97 -17.59 -17.46
N SER A 248 -11.59 -16.34 -17.73
CA SER A 248 -10.34 -16.03 -18.48
C SER A 248 -9.08 -16.52 -17.76
N VAL A 249 -9.09 -16.55 -16.41
CA VAL A 249 -7.97 -17.02 -15.58
C VAL A 249 -8.30 -18.29 -14.78
N GLN A 250 -9.53 -18.79 -14.85
CA GLN A 250 -10.03 -19.95 -14.12
C GLN A 250 -9.85 -19.79 -12.61
N THR A 251 -10.45 -18.73 -12.06
CA THR A 251 -10.23 -18.30 -10.67
C THR A 251 -11.56 -17.98 -9.99
N ASP A 252 -11.78 -18.55 -8.81
CA ASP A 252 -12.84 -18.16 -7.90
C ASP A 252 -12.42 -16.90 -7.12
N VAL A 253 -13.32 -15.92 -7.03
CA VAL A 253 -13.13 -14.70 -6.25
C VAL A 253 -14.16 -14.67 -5.14
N LEU A 254 -13.70 -14.49 -3.89
CA LEU A 254 -14.54 -14.40 -2.71
C LEU A 254 -14.26 -13.10 -1.95
N GLU A 255 -15.31 -12.40 -1.53
CA GLU A 255 -15.23 -11.25 -0.63
C GLU A 255 -15.68 -11.64 0.80
N LEU A 256 -14.77 -11.48 1.76
CA LEU A 256 -15.04 -11.62 3.18
C LEU A 256 -14.98 -10.25 3.87
N PRO A 257 -16.13 -9.68 4.26
CA PRO A 257 -16.17 -8.37 4.91
C PRO A 257 -15.69 -8.44 6.37
N TYR A 258 -14.97 -7.41 6.79
CA TYR A 258 -14.70 -7.12 8.21
C TYR A 258 -15.87 -6.35 8.83
N VAL A 259 -15.87 -6.22 10.16
CA VAL A 259 -16.89 -5.47 10.92
C VAL A 259 -17.17 -4.10 10.28
N ASN A 260 -18.45 -3.73 10.24
CA ASN A 260 -19.00 -2.50 9.62
C ASN A 260 -18.83 -2.39 8.11
N ASN A 261 -18.24 -3.39 7.45
CA ASN A 261 -18.02 -3.40 6.01
C ASN A 261 -17.11 -2.25 5.51
N ASP A 262 -16.29 -1.67 6.39
CA ASP A 262 -15.29 -0.64 6.03
C ASP A 262 -14.14 -1.27 5.23
N LEU A 263 -13.74 -2.48 5.63
CA LEU A 263 -12.72 -3.29 4.95
C LEU A 263 -13.32 -4.61 4.47
N SER A 264 -12.79 -5.14 3.38
CA SER A 264 -13.04 -6.52 2.94
C SER A 264 -11.72 -7.20 2.57
N MET A 265 -11.58 -8.48 2.90
CA MET A 265 -10.57 -9.35 2.30
C MET A 265 -11.15 -9.98 1.04
N PHE A 266 -10.45 -9.82 -0.07
CA PHE A 266 -10.71 -10.54 -1.31
C PHE A 266 -9.72 -11.70 -1.43
N ILE A 267 -10.20 -12.86 -1.81
CA ILE A 267 -9.38 -14.05 -2.07
C ILE A 267 -9.61 -14.47 -3.50
N LEU A 268 -8.52 -14.61 -4.26
CA LEU A 268 -8.51 -15.05 -5.64
C LEU A 268 -7.83 -16.42 -5.66
N LEU A 269 -8.64 -17.46 -5.81
CA LEU A 269 -8.25 -18.86 -5.75
C LEU A 269 -8.33 -19.47 -7.16
N PRO A 270 -7.20 -19.71 -7.84
CA PRO A 270 -7.20 -20.45 -9.09
C PRO A 270 -7.85 -21.83 -8.91
N SER A 271 -8.53 -22.37 -9.91
CA SER A 271 -9.15 -23.71 -9.79
C SER A 271 -8.11 -24.83 -9.76
N ASP A 272 -6.96 -24.62 -10.40
CA ASP A 272 -5.83 -25.56 -10.41
C ASP A 272 -4.61 -24.96 -9.69
N ILE A 273 -3.84 -25.81 -9.03
CA ILE A 273 -2.65 -25.42 -8.28
C ILE A 273 -1.56 -24.75 -9.14
N THR A 274 -1.53 -25.02 -10.45
CA THR A 274 -0.62 -24.40 -11.42
C THR A 274 -1.17 -23.09 -11.98
N GLY A 275 -2.42 -22.73 -11.69
CA GLY A 275 -3.10 -21.56 -12.21
C GLY A 275 -2.59 -20.23 -11.65
N LEU A 276 -1.87 -20.23 -10.52
CA LEU A 276 -1.41 -19.02 -9.86
C LEU A 276 -0.53 -18.15 -10.78
N GLN A 277 0.38 -18.75 -11.55
CA GLN A 277 1.24 -18.01 -12.48
C GLN A 277 0.46 -17.32 -13.61
N LYS A 278 -0.66 -17.90 -14.05
CA LYS A 278 -1.55 -17.26 -15.03
C LYS A 278 -2.24 -16.06 -14.40
N LEU A 279 -2.79 -16.25 -13.19
CA LEU A 279 -3.44 -15.19 -12.43
C LEU A 279 -2.50 -14.01 -12.15
N GLU A 280 -1.26 -14.27 -11.70
CA GLU A 280 -0.26 -13.23 -11.41
C GLU A 280 0.11 -12.39 -12.65
N ARG A 281 0.19 -13.03 -13.84
CA ARG A 281 0.51 -12.32 -15.10
C ARG A 281 -0.63 -11.41 -15.55
N GLU A 282 -1.87 -11.89 -15.44
CA GLU A 282 -3.07 -11.17 -15.84
C GLU A 282 -3.55 -10.15 -14.80
N LEU A 283 -2.86 -10.05 -13.65
CA LEU A 283 -3.20 -9.08 -12.61
C LEU A 283 -2.82 -7.65 -13.05
N THR A 284 -3.80 -6.93 -13.62
CA THR A 284 -3.73 -5.49 -13.94
C THR A 284 -4.77 -4.72 -13.14
N PHE A 285 -4.67 -3.38 -13.12
CA PHE A 285 -5.64 -2.55 -12.42
C PHE A 285 -7.05 -2.74 -12.99
N GLU A 286 -7.17 -2.80 -14.31
CA GLU A 286 -8.43 -2.96 -15.04
C GLU A 286 -9.06 -4.32 -14.73
N ASN A 287 -8.25 -5.38 -14.80
CA ASN A 287 -8.69 -6.74 -14.49
C ASN A 287 -9.11 -6.86 -13.03
N LEU A 288 -8.29 -6.42 -12.08
CA LEU A 288 -8.61 -6.49 -10.65
C LEU A 288 -9.86 -5.67 -10.29
N SER A 289 -10.00 -4.48 -10.89
CA SER A 289 -11.17 -3.62 -10.67
C SER A 289 -12.44 -4.22 -11.25
N SER A 290 -12.34 -4.86 -12.42
CA SER A 290 -13.44 -5.58 -13.06
C SER A 290 -13.84 -6.82 -12.25
N TRP A 291 -12.91 -7.71 -11.95
CA TRP A 291 -13.15 -8.97 -11.24
C TRP A 291 -13.74 -8.79 -9.84
N THR A 292 -13.59 -7.59 -9.25
CA THR A 292 -14.07 -7.27 -7.89
C THR A 292 -15.14 -6.18 -7.90
N SER A 293 -15.76 -5.95 -9.06
CA SER A 293 -16.81 -4.97 -9.25
C SER A 293 -18.16 -5.52 -8.74
N PRO A 294 -19.06 -4.66 -8.23
CA PRO A 294 -20.39 -5.08 -7.79
C PRO A 294 -21.23 -5.72 -8.90
N GLU A 295 -20.92 -5.45 -10.16
CA GLU A 295 -21.65 -5.99 -11.32
C GLU A 295 -21.30 -7.46 -11.60
N LEU A 296 -20.05 -7.89 -11.34
CA LEU A 296 -19.63 -9.28 -11.51
C LEU A 296 -19.79 -10.12 -10.25
N MET A 297 -19.81 -9.49 -9.08
CA MET A 297 -19.88 -10.18 -7.80
C MET A 297 -21.34 -10.41 -7.38
N GLU A 298 -21.74 -11.67 -7.18
CA GLU A 298 -23.08 -12.02 -6.74
C GLU A 298 -23.08 -12.55 -5.31
N LYS A 299 -24.09 -12.15 -4.53
CA LYS A 299 -24.26 -12.62 -3.15
C LYS A 299 -24.88 -14.02 -3.12
N MET A 300 -24.02 -15.04 -3.01
CA MET A 300 -24.40 -16.45 -3.06
C MET A 300 -24.21 -17.15 -1.71
N LYS A 301 -24.92 -18.27 -1.48
CA LYS A 301 -24.66 -19.13 -0.31
C LYS A 301 -23.37 -19.89 -0.55
N THR A 302 -22.37 -19.66 0.32
CA THR A 302 -21.02 -20.18 0.14
C THR A 302 -20.53 -20.87 1.40
N GLU A 303 -20.02 -22.10 1.24
CA GLU A 303 -19.20 -22.77 2.24
C GLU A 303 -17.74 -22.34 2.06
N VAL A 304 -17.15 -21.72 3.07
CA VAL A 304 -15.81 -21.15 3.01
C VAL A 304 -14.88 -21.97 3.89
N TYR A 305 -13.81 -22.50 3.28
CA TYR A 305 -12.69 -23.11 3.97
C TYR A 305 -11.45 -22.23 3.74
N LEU A 306 -10.94 -21.62 4.80
CA LEU A 306 -9.80 -20.71 4.76
C LEU A 306 -8.77 -21.11 5.83
N PRO A 307 -7.47 -21.23 5.49
CA PRO A 307 -6.46 -21.51 6.49
C PRO A 307 -6.36 -20.39 7.51
N ARG A 308 -6.18 -20.73 8.79
CA ARG A 308 -5.66 -19.79 9.78
C ARG A 308 -4.17 -19.64 9.52
N PHE A 309 -3.70 -18.41 9.36
CA PHE A 309 -2.28 -18.15 9.10
C PHE A 309 -1.81 -16.81 9.65
N THR A 310 -0.50 -16.68 9.73
CA THR A 310 0.19 -15.42 10.04
C THR A 310 1.28 -15.22 9.01
N LEU A 311 1.35 -14.02 8.45
CA LEU A 311 2.38 -13.62 7.51
C LEU A 311 3.16 -12.44 8.08
N GLU A 312 4.48 -12.56 8.08
CA GLU A 312 5.41 -11.50 8.46
C GLU A 312 6.47 -11.40 7.37
N GLU A 313 6.39 -10.34 6.57
CA GLU A 313 7.31 -10.12 5.46
C GLU A 313 8.08 -8.82 5.63
N LYS A 314 9.35 -8.84 5.22
CA LYS A 314 10.28 -7.71 5.32
C LYS A 314 10.96 -7.47 3.98
N TYR A 315 11.14 -6.19 3.65
CA TYR A 315 11.74 -5.75 2.40
C TYR A 315 12.73 -4.62 2.66
N ASP A 316 13.92 -4.77 2.10
CA ASP A 316 14.78 -3.64 1.73
C ASP A 316 14.38 -3.22 0.31
N LEU A 317 13.64 -2.11 0.22
CA LEU A 317 13.03 -1.67 -1.02
C LEU A 317 14.00 -0.95 -1.95
N LYS A 318 15.23 -0.61 -1.52
CA LYS A 318 16.19 0.11 -2.37
C LYS A 318 16.42 -0.60 -3.69
N SER A 319 16.81 -1.87 -3.62
CA SER A 319 17.13 -2.65 -4.83
C SER A 319 15.92 -2.85 -5.75
N THR A 320 14.71 -3.05 -5.19
CA THR A 320 13.49 -3.20 -5.98
C THR A 320 13.11 -1.89 -6.65
N LEU A 321 13.04 -0.78 -5.89
CA LEU A 321 12.66 0.53 -6.41
C LEU A 321 13.65 1.03 -7.46
N SER A 322 14.95 0.78 -7.29
CA SER A 322 15.96 1.10 -8.32
C SER A 322 15.79 0.29 -9.60
N ARG A 323 15.44 -1.00 -9.52
CA ARG A 323 15.09 -1.81 -10.70
C ARG A 323 13.80 -1.35 -11.37
N MET A 324 12.85 -0.86 -10.60
CA MET A 324 11.61 -0.27 -11.13
C MET A 324 11.84 1.08 -11.81
N GLY A 325 12.95 1.76 -11.51
CA GLY A 325 13.38 2.98 -12.20
C GLY A 325 13.65 4.19 -11.31
N ILE A 326 13.52 4.07 -9.98
CA ILE A 326 13.90 5.12 -9.03
C ILE A 326 15.39 4.95 -8.72
N GLN A 327 16.27 5.51 -9.54
CA GLN A 327 17.73 5.32 -9.42
C GLN A 327 18.41 6.53 -8.75
N ASP A 328 18.09 7.74 -9.21
CA ASP A 328 18.76 8.97 -8.77
C ASP A 328 18.54 9.20 -7.28
N ALA A 329 17.32 8.95 -6.78
CA ALA A 329 16.99 9.08 -5.37
C ALA A 329 17.94 8.31 -4.43
N PHE A 330 18.50 7.18 -4.89
CA PHE A 330 19.36 6.32 -4.09
C PHE A 330 20.86 6.51 -4.37
N THR A 331 21.20 7.45 -5.25
CA THR A 331 22.57 7.66 -5.74
C THR A 331 23.10 8.99 -5.25
N GLU A 332 24.17 8.94 -4.47
CA GLU A 332 24.87 10.13 -3.98
C GLU A 332 25.33 11.01 -5.16
N GLY A 333 25.08 12.32 -5.06
CA GLY A 333 25.41 13.29 -6.11
C GLY A 333 24.47 13.31 -7.33
N GLN A 334 23.49 12.40 -7.43
CA GLN A 334 22.44 12.42 -8.46
C GLN A 334 21.06 12.73 -7.88
N ALA A 335 20.82 12.36 -6.61
CA ALA A 335 19.59 12.65 -5.92
C ALA A 335 19.35 14.17 -5.81
N ASP A 336 18.22 14.63 -6.33
CA ASP A 336 17.80 16.03 -6.18
C ASP A 336 16.68 16.11 -5.14
N PHE A 337 17.10 16.22 -3.88
CA PHE A 337 16.23 16.50 -2.73
C PHE A 337 16.41 17.92 -2.20
N THR A 338 16.71 18.87 -3.10
CA THR A 338 16.84 20.30 -2.76
C THR A 338 15.54 20.91 -2.20
N GLY A 339 14.39 20.27 -2.46
CA GLY A 339 13.13 20.62 -1.81
C GLY A 339 13.05 20.20 -0.33
N MET A 340 13.88 19.25 0.12
CA MET A 340 13.95 18.75 1.49
C MET A 340 15.06 19.41 2.31
N SER A 341 16.25 19.62 1.72
CA SER A 341 17.41 20.24 2.38
C SER A 341 18.21 21.07 1.38
N GLU A 342 18.75 22.19 1.83
CA GLU A 342 19.43 23.18 0.98
C GLU A 342 20.81 22.71 0.46
N ASN A 343 21.47 21.80 1.19
CA ASN A 343 22.89 21.48 0.96
C ASN A 343 23.15 20.46 -0.17
N GLY A 344 22.13 19.98 -0.89
CA GLY A 344 22.30 19.11 -2.08
C GLY A 344 22.84 17.69 -1.83
N ASP A 345 23.44 17.40 -0.68
CA ASP A 345 24.05 16.10 -0.36
C ASP A 345 23.06 15.05 0.18
N LEU A 346 21.77 15.39 0.27
CA LEU A 346 20.76 14.47 0.77
C LEU A 346 20.38 13.48 -0.33
N PHE A 347 20.46 12.18 -0.03
CA PHE A 347 19.95 11.09 -0.86
C PHE A 347 19.29 10.03 0.00
N LEU A 348 18.37 9.26 -0.59
CA LEU A 348 17.66 8.18 0.07
C LEU A 348 18.59 6.98 0.23
N SER A 349 19.14 6.81 1.43
CA SER A 349 20.11 5.75 1.71
C SER A 349 19.45 4.38 1.71
N GLN A 350 18.31 4.25 2.40
CA GLN A 350 17.56 3.00 2.55
C GLN A 350 16.06 3.22 2.73
N VAL A 351 15.26 2.22 2.33
CA VAL A 351 13.82 2.16 2.54
C VAL A 351 13.46 0.78 3.10
N PHE A 352 12.99 0.74 4.35
CA PHE A 352 12.58 -0.51 5.00
C PHE A 352 11.06 -0.61 5.04
N HIS A 353 10.54 -1.72 4.51
CA HIS A 353 9.14 -2.09 4.66
C HIS A 353 9.01 -3.39 5.44
N LYS A 354 8.14 -3.43 6.45
CA LYS A 354 7.79 -4.65 7.16
C LYS A 354 6.31 -4.66 7.49
N CYS A 355 5.69 -5.80 7.27
CA CYS A 355 4.26 -5.95 7.51
C CYS A 355 3.97 -7.26 8.23
N TYR A 356 2.95 -7.23 9.07
CA TYR A 356 2.46 -8.35 9.83
C TYR A 356 0.94 -8.45 9.68
N LEU A 357 0.46 -9.60 9.21
CA LEU A 357 -0.94 -9.91 9.04
C LEU A 357 -1.27 -11.20 9.79
N GLU A 358 -2.32 -11.16 10.61
CA GLU A 358 -2.87 -12.33 11.28
C GLU A 358 -4.29 -12.60 10.78
N VAL A 359 -4.54 -13.83 10.31
CA VAL A 359 -5.82 -14.32 9.83
C VAL A 359 -6.27 -15.46 10.72
N ASN A 360 -7.33 -15.24 11.50
CA ASN A 360 -7.86 -16.20 12.46
C ASN A 360 -9.40 -16.14 12.51
N GLU A 361 -10.01 -16.85 13.45
CA GLU A 361 -11.46 -16.97 13.55
C GLU A 361 -12.17 -15.74 14.12
N GLU A 362 -11.44 -14.81 14.72
CA GLU A 362 -12.02 -13.69 15.47
C GLU A 362 -12.87 -12.78 14.57
N GLY A 363 -14.05 -12.43 15.06
CA GLY A 363 -15.04 -11.63 14.36
C GLY A 363 -16.21 -11.28 15.26
N THR A 364 -17.16 -10.50 14.76
CA THR A 364 -18.38 -10.23 15.52
C THR A 364 -19.26 -11.46 15.62
N GLU A 365 -19.68 -11.79 16.86
CA GLU A 365 -20.58 -12.91 17.12
C GLU A 365 -22.02 -12.67 16.60
N ALA A 366 -22.36 -11.43 16.25
CA ALA A 366 -23.74 -10.98 16.03
C ALA A 366 -24.43 -11.56 14.78
N ALA A 367 -23.72 -12.15 13.82
CA ALA A 367 -24.34 -12.74 12.62
C ALA A 367 -24.71 -14.23 12.78
N ALA A 368 -24.16 -14.93 13.78
CA ALA A 368 -24.33 -16.38 13.90
C ALA A 368 -25.69 -16.83 14.47
N ALA A 369 -26.53 -15.92 14.97
CA ALA A 369 -27.78 -16.27 15.64
C ALA A 369 -29.02 -16.36 14.71
N SER A 370 -28.91 -16.07 13.42
CA SER A 370 -30.08 -15.93 12.53
C SER A 370 -30.22 -16.99 11.42
N SER A 371 -29.34 -17.98 11.33
CA SER A 371 -29.39 -19.00 10.25
C SER A 371 -30.04 -20.33 10.64
N ALA A 372 -30.39 -20.55 11.92
CA ALA A 372 -31.14 -21.73 12.36
C ALA A 372 -32.66 -21.61 12.13
N ALA A 373 -33.15 -20.45 11.68
CA ALA A 373 -34.57 -20.25 11.40
C ALA A 373 -34.88 -20.47 9.91
N LEU A 374 -35.49 -21.62 9.64
CA LEU A 374 -36.27 -21.94 8.44
C LEU A 374 -35.49 -21.94 7.11
N ALA A 375 -34.83 -23.07 6.83
CA ALA A 375 -34.38 -23.40 5.49
C ALA A 375 -35.60 -23.65 4.57
N SER A 376 -36.07 -22.59 3.92
CA SER A 376 -36.93 -22.71 2.74
C SER A 376 -36.14 -23.42 1.65
N ARG A 377 -36.71 -24.52 1.15
CA ARG A 377 -36.16 -25.32 0.05
C ARG A 377 -36.30 -24.53 -1.25
N SER A 378 -35.29 -23.75 -1.61
CA SER A 378 -34.99 -23.47 -3.01
C SER A 378 -33.64 -24.10 -3.35
N LEU A 379 -33.56 -24.79 -4.48
CA LEU A 379 -32.33 -25.32 -5.08
C LEU A 379 -31.47 -24.16 -5.61
N GLY A 380 -31.03 -23.26 -4.74
CA GLY A 380 -29.89 -22.39 -5.06
C GLY A 380 -28.62 -23.23 -4.96
N ALA A 381 -27.80 -23.25 -6.02
CA ALA A 381 -26.50 -23.91 -5.97
C ALA A 381 -25.68 -23.33 -4.81
N THR A 382 -25.20 -24.19 -3.91
CA THR A 382 -24.27 -23.78 -2.85
C THR A 382 -22.86 -23.79 -3.43
N VAL A 383 -22.17 -22.66 -3.36
CA VAL A 383 -20.78 -22.56 -3.79
C VAL A 383 -19.88 -23.12 -2.69
N ILE A 384 -18.89 -23.93 -3.05
CA ILE A 384 -17.91 -24.46 -2.09
C ILE A 384 -16.55 -23.84 -2.44
N PHE A 385 -16.08 -22.94 -1.58
CA PHE A 385 -14.80 -22.24 -1.75
C PHE A 385 -13.76 -22.85 -0.81
N VAL A 386 -12.77 -23.56 -1.36
CA VAL A 386 -11.77 -24.29 -0.57
C VAL A 386 -10.37 -23.77 -0.86
N ALA A 387 -9.88 -22.83 -0.05
CA ALA A 387 -8.51 -22.30 -0.15
C ALA A 387 -7.45 -23.28 0.41
N ASP A 388 -7.35 -24.47 -0.18
CA ASP A 388 -6.44 -25.55 0.20
C ASP A 388 -5.15 -25.60 -0.64
N HIS A 389 -4.84 -24.55 -1.39
CA HIS A 389 -3.66 -24.45 -2.25
C HIS A 389 -3.34 -22.96 -2.52
N PRO A 390 -2.18 -22.62 -3.11
CA PRO A 390 -1.76 -21.24 -3.27
C PRO A 390 -2.81 -20.30 -3.86
N PHE A 391 -3.03 -19.17 -3.20
CA PHE A 391 -3.99 -18.15 -3.60
C PHE A 391 -3.41 -16.74 -3.44
N LEU A 392 -4.00 -15.79 -4.16
CA LEU A 392 -3.77 -14.37 -3.93
C LEU A 392 -4.87 -13.82 -3.01
N PHE A 393 -4.52 -12.83 -2.22
CA PHE A 393 -5.50 -12.09 -1.44
C PHE A 393 -5.12 -10.63 -1.34
N PHE A 394 -6.11 -9.79 -1.10
CA PHE A 394 -5.87 -8.39 -0.75
C PHE A 394 -6.92 -7.89 0.24
N ILE A 395 -6.54 -6.93 1.07
CA ILE A 395 -7.46 -6.23 1.97
C ILE A 395 -7.70 -4.85 1.41
N ARG A 396 -8.97 -4.53 1.14
CA ARG A 396 -9.39 -3.28 0.51
C ARG A 396 -10.19 -2.44 1.51
N HIS A 397 -9.92 -1.15 1.53
CA HIS A 397 -10.85 -0.19 2.14
C HIS A 397 -11.97 0.10 1.16
N ASN A 398 -13.19 -0.31 1.49
CA ASN A 398 -14.32 -0.39 0.56
C ASN A 398 -14.75 0.99 0.06
N LYS A 399 -14.76 2.01 0.92
CA LYS A 399 -15.17 3.38 0.55
C LYS A 399 -14.24 4.02 -0.48
N THR A 400 -12.92 3.88 -0.31
CA THR A 400 -11.93 4.48 -1.24
C THR A 400 -11.43 3.51 -2.30
N ARG A 401 -11.84 2.24 -2.22
CA ARG A 401 -11.36 1.10 -3.01
C ARG A 401 -9.84 0.88 -2.95
N SER A 402 -9.16 1.46 -1.96
CA SER A 402 -7.70 1.40 -1.82
C SER A 402 -7.25 0.07 -1.23
N ILE A 403 -6.19 -0.51 -1.82
CA ILE A 403 -5.59 -1.74 -1.32
C ILE A 403 -4.65 -1.43 -0.15
N LEU A 404 -5.02 -1.93 1.03
CA LEU A 404 -4.23 -1.82 2.26
C LEU A 404 -3.15 -2.90 2.34
N PHE A 405 -3.49 -4.13 1.96
CA PHE A 405 -2.56 -5.25 1.92
C PHE A 405 -2.76 -6.01 0.61
N LEU A 406 -1.67 -6.45 0.00
CA LEU A 406 -1.68 -7.39 -1.11
C LEU A 406 -0.71 -8.52 -0.74
N GLY A 407 -1.13 -9.75 -1.00
CA GLY A 407 -0.32 -10.90 -0.69
C GLY A 407 -0.62 -12.15 -1.50
N ARG A 408 0.32 -13.07 -1.39
CA ARG A 408 0.27 -14.43 -1.90
C ARG A 408 0.51 -15.35 -0.73
N PHE A 409 -0.39 -16.31 -0.54
CA PHE A 409 -0.23 -17.37 0.45
C PHE A 409 0.08 -18.68 -0.27
N SER A 410 1.33 -19.11 -0.25
CA SER A 410 1.81 -20.32 -0.93
C SER A 410 2.32 -21.39 0.04
N SER A 411 2.80 -20.99 1.22
CA SER A 411 3.38 -21.92 2.21
C SER A 411 2.85 -21.62 3.61
N PRO A 412 2.06 -22.51 4.22
CA PRO A 412 1.54 -22.37 5.58
C PRO A 412 2.57 -22.65 6.67
#